data_AF-A0A351BL02-F1
#
_entry.id   AF-A0A351BL02-F1
#
_cell.length_a   1.000
_cell.length_b   1.000
_cell.length_c   1.000
_cell.angle_alpha   90.00
_cell.angle_beta   90.00
_cell.angle_gamma   90.00
#
_symmetry.space_group_name_H-M   'P 1'
#
loop_
_entity.id
_entity.type
_entity.pdbx_description
1 polymer ?
#
loop_
_entity_poly.entity_id
_entity_poly.type
_entity_poly.pdbx_seq_one_letter_code
_entity_poly.pdbx_strand_id
1 'polypeptide(L)'
;MIDHLFNRLDGLYPNKWRAAFANDMAIANWRTAWAEGFADEGVTADEVRAGLKACRRREWPPSFAEFFKDCRPSSDYQVALMEAVEQMGRRESGTDRWSHPAIYWAAVKIGSYDLSRKTLRELQPEWNRAFGDQLALGRWPEIPERRPALPAPGHTHSAEVGKETIKDMLRRLKGEADDYAKGKSESVDGA
;
A
#
# COMPACT_ATOMS: atom_id res chain seq x y z
N MET A 1 -24.76 -1.77 -16.85
CA MET A 1 -24.39 -2.27 -15.51
C MET A 1 -25.62 -2.42 -14.62
N ILE A 2 -26.40 -1.35 -14.44
CA ILE A 2 -27.61 -1.33 -13.59
C ILE A 2 -28.67 -2.36 -14.01
N ASP A 3 -28.95 -2.54 -15.30
CA ASP A 3 -29.92 -3.57 -15.74
C ASP A 3 -29.47 -4.99 -15.41
N HIS A 4 -28.17 -5.27 -15.51
CA HIS A 4 -27.63 -6.55 -15.10
C HIS A 4 -27.77 -6.76 -13.59
N LEU A 5 -27.53 -5.71 -12.79
CA LEU A 5 -27.73 -5.76 -11.33
C LEU A 5 -29.21 -6.02 -10.99
N PHE A 6 -30.14 -5.34 -11.66
CA PHE A 6 -31.58 -5.56 -11.50
C PHE A 6 -31.94 -7.03 -11.73
N ASN A 7 -31.50 -7.60 -12.86
CA ASN A 7 -31.79 -9.00 -13.20
C ASN A 7 -31.14 -9.99 -12.21
N ARG A 8 -29.95 -9.66 -11.69
CA ARG A 8 -29.29 -10.48 -10.66
C ARG A 8 -30.08 -10.47 -9.35
N LEU A 9 -30.61 -9.32 -8.93
CA LEU A 9 -31.43 -9.21 -7.72
C LEU A 9 -32.79 -9.92 -7.93
N ASP A 10 -33.38 -9.84 -9.11
CA ASP A 10 -34.61 -10.58 -9.46
C ASP A 10 -34.42 -12.09 -9.31
N GLY A 11 -33.29 -12.62 -9.79
CA GLY A 11 -32.94 -14.04 -9.65
C GLY A 11 -32.58 -14.46 -8.23
N LEU A 12 -31.96 -13.59 -7.43
CA LEU A 12 -31.60 -13.88 -6.03
C LEU A 12 -32.81 -13.85 -5.09
N TYR A 13 -33.81 -13.01 -5.39
CA TYR A 13 -34.97 -12.78 -4.55
C TYR A 13 -36.27 -12.99 -5.35
N PRO A 14 -36.54 -14.22 -5.80
CA PRO A 14 -37.73 -14.51 -6.60
C PRO A 14 -38.99 -14.10 -5.84
N ASN A 15 -39.95 -13.51 -6.56
CA ASN A 15 -41.20 -12.93 -6.06
C ASN A 15 -41.05 -11.71 -5.13
N LYS A 16 -40.03 -11.65 -4.27
CA LYS A 16 -39.77 -10.55 -3.34
C LYS A 16 -39.29 -9.28 -4.05
N TRP A 17 -38.38 -9.43 -5.03
CA TRP A 17 -37.82 -8.28 -5.75
C TRP A 17 -38.90 -7.54 -6.55
N ARG A 18 -39.63 -8.27 -7.39
CA ARG A 18 -40.69 -7.68 -8.22
C ARG A 18 -41.82 -7.06 -7.40
N ALA A 19 -42.16 -7.65 -6.26
CA ALA A 19 -43.19 -7.12 -5.37
C ALA A 19 -42.82 -5.74 -4.76
N ALA A 20 -41.54 -5.37 -4.74
CA ALA A 20 -41.11 -4.06 -4.25
C ALA A 20 -41.39 -2.90 -5.24
N PHE A 21 -41.80 -3.20 -6.48
CA PHE A 21 -42.06 -2.21 -7.52
C PHE A 21 -43.52 -2.20 -7.92
N ALA A 22 -44.21 -1.08 -7.68
CA ALA A 22 -45.63 -0.95 -8.01
C ALA A 22 -45.90 -0.88 -9.52
N ASN A 23 -44.95 -0.34 -10.30
CA ASN A 23 -45.09 -0.12 -11.74
C ASN A 23 -43.71 0.12 -12.40
N ASP A 24 -43.70 0.23 -13.72
CA ASP A 24 -42.47 0.46 -14.50
C ASP A 24 -41.77 1.77 -14.14
N MET A 25 -42.51 2.80 -13.71
CA MET A 25 -41.94 4.06 -13.26
C MET A 25 -41.15 3.88 -11.95
N ALA A 26 -41.60 3.02 -11.03
CA ALA A 26 -40.83 2.68 -9.83
C ALA A 26 -39.52 1.97 -10.19
N ILE A 27 -39.52 1.13 -11.22
CA ILE A 27 -38.29 0.47 -11.72
C ILE A 27 -37.37 1.51 -12.37
N ALA A 28 -37.90 2.44 -13.17
CA ALA A 28 -37.12 3.52 -13.77
C ALA A 28 -36.46 4.40 -12.69
N ASN A 29 -37.22 4.81 -11.66
CA ASN A 29 -36.71 5.59 -10.54
C ASN A 29 -35.60 4.85 -9.79
N TRP A 30 -35.75 3.55 -9.57
CA TRP A 30 -34.71 2.71 -8.97
C TRP A 30 -33.44 2.69 -9.81
N ARG A 31 -33.57 2.53 -11.13
CA ARG A 31 -32.40 2.53 -12.04
C ARG A 31 -31.64 3.83 -11.96
N THR A 32 -32.34 4.96 -12.04
CA THR A 32 -31.73 6.30 -11.96
C THR A 32 -31.05 6.51 -10.62
N ALA A 33 -31.76 6.29 -9.51
CA ALA A 33 -31.21 6.53 -8.17
C ALA A 33 -29.98 5.65 -7.87
N TRP A 34 -29.97 4.39 -8.29
CA TRP A 34 -28.82 3.51 -8.09
C TRP A 34 -27.67 3.82 -9.05
N ALA A 35 -27.95 4.25 -10.29
CA ALA A 35 -26.93 4.68 -11.23
C ALA A 35 -26.20 5.93 -10.72
N GLU A 36 -26.96 6.94 -10.29
CA GLU A 36 -26.44 8.18 -9.72
C GLU A 36 -25.67 7.89 -8.43
N GLY A 37 -26.26 7.14 -7.50
CA GLY A 37 -25.59 6.79 -6.24
C GLY A 37 -24.27 6.02 -6.44
N PHE A 38 -24.19 5.12 -7.43
CA PHE A 38 -22.92 4.46 -7.74
C PHE A 38 -21.91 5.38 -8.42
N ALA A 39 -22.37 6.30 -9.26
CA ALA A 39 -21.50 7.28 -9.90
C ALA A 39 -20.91 8.26 -8.86
N ASP A 40 -21.76 8.80 -7.99
CA ASP A 40 -21.39 9.75 -6.95
C ASP A 40 -20.39 9.14 -5.95
N GLU A 41 -20.61 7.89 -5.56
CA GLU A 41 -19.76 7.17 -4.61
C GLU A 41 -18.55 6.47 -5.26
N GLY A 42 -18.43 6.53 -6.59
CA GLY A 42 -17.38 5.87 -7.36
C GLY A 42 -17.34 4.35 -7.18
N VAL A 43 -18.51 3.70 -7.13
CA VAL A 43 -18.61 2.24 -6.92
C VAL A 43 -18.15 1.49 -8.16
N THR A 44 -17.21 0.57 -7.96
CA THR A 44 -16.63 -0.25 -9.02
C THR A 44 -17.45 -1.53 -9.27
N ALA A 45 -17.27 -2.13 -10.45
CA ALA A 45 -17.93 -3.40 -10.78
C ALA A 45 -17.53 -4.55 -9.82
N ASP A 46 -16.33 -4.49 -9.25
CA ASP A 46 -15.81 -5.51 -8.33
C ASP A 46 -16.50 -5.40 -6.96
N GLU A 47 -16.69 -4.18 -6.46
CA GLU A 47 -17.47 -3.89 -5.24
C GLU A 47 -18.93 -4.33 -5.41
N VAL A 48 -19.54 -4.09 -6.58
CA VAL A 48 -20.90 -4.60 -6.89
C VAL A 48 -20.95 -6.13 -6.83
N ARG A 49 -19.89 -6.83 -7.30
CA ARG A 49 -19.81 -8.30 -7.18
C ARG A 49 -19.68 -8.75 -5.73
N ALA A 50 -18.95 -8.01 -4.90
CA ALA A 50 -18.87 -8.26 -3.46
C ALA A 50 -20.24 -8.08 -2.78
N GLY A 51 -20.95 -7.00 -3.10
CA GLY A 51 -22.33 -6.76 -2.63
C GLY A 51 -23.29 -7.89 -3.02
N LEU A 52 -23.25 -8.33 -4.29
CA LEU A 52 -24.04 -9.48 -4.75
C LEU A 52 -23.68 -10.80 -4.05
N LYS A 53 -22.42 -11.00 -3.65
CA LYS A 53 -22.02 -12.17 -2.86
C LYS A 53 -22.61 -12.11 -1.46
N ALA A 54 -22.63 -10.93 -0.83
CA ALA A 54 -23.23 -10.73 0.48
C ALA A 54 -24.76 -10.95 0.46
N CYS A 55 -25.43 -10.51 -0.62
CA CYS A 55 -26.86 -10.71 -0.85
C CYS A 55 -27.32 -12.17 -0.73
N ARG A 56 -26.47 -13.13 -1.10
CA ARG A 56 -26.78 -14.59 -1.00
C ARG A 56 -27.07 -15.07 0.43
N ARG A 57 -26.65 -14.30 1.43
CA ARG A 57 -26.85 -14.62 2.86
C ARG A 57 -28.04 -13.85 3.46
N ARG A 58 -28.69 -12.98 2.69
CA ARG A 58 -29.84 -12.18 3.12
C ARG A 58 -31.13 -12.84 2.69
N GLU A 59 -32.16 -12.72 3.53
CA GLU A 59 -33.49 -13.21 3.21
C GLU A 59 -34.30 -12.22 2.33
N TRP A 60 -34.00 -10.92 2.43
CA TRP A 60 -34.72 -9.84 1.76
C TRP A 60 -33.81 -9.02 0.85
N PRO A 61 -34.34 -8.48 -0.26
CA PRO A 61 -33.58 -7.56 -1.11
C PRO A 61 -33.11 -6.34 -0.31
N PRO A 62 -31.85 -5.92 -0.47
CA PRO A 62 -31.33 -4.77 0.25
C PRO A 62 -31.82 -3.44 -0.36
N SER A 63 -31.94 -2.41 0.48
CA SER A 63 -31.96 -1.02 0.03
C SER A 63 -30.61 -0.59 -0.55
N PHE A 64 -30.55 0.57 -1.22
CA PHE A 64 -29.28 1.10 -1.75
C PHE A 64 -28.23 1.22 -0.65
N ALA A 65 -28.58 1.80 0.51
CA ALA A 65 -27.64 2.01 1.60
C ALA A 65 -27.10 0.70 2.19
N GLU A 66 -27.94 -0.34 2.27
CA GLU A 66 -27.51 -1.67 2.71
C GLU A 66 -26.63 -2.36 1.67
N PHE A 67 -27.01 -2.29 0.40
CA PHE A 67 -26.22 -2.84 -0.69
C PHE A 67 -24.86 -2.15 -0.80
N PHE A 68 -24.81 -0.83 -0.65
CA PHE A 68 -23.57 -0.06 -0.64
C PHE A 68 -22.64 -0.44 0.52
N LYS A 69 -23.17 -0.68 1.72
CA LYS A 69 -22.38 -1.23 2.84
C LYS A 69 -21.83 -2.61 2.52
N ASP A 70 -22.60 -3.44 1.81
CA ASP A 70 -22.14 -4.76 1.39
C ASP A 70 -21.11 -4.71 0.25
N CYS A 71 -21.16 -3.67 -0.59
CA CYS A 71 -20.15 -3.38 -1.60
C CYS A 71 -18.79 -3.03 -0.97
N ARG A 72 -18.82 -2.36 0.21
CA ARG A 72 -17.65 -1.92 0.97
C ARG A 72 -17.79 -2.33 2.44
N PRO A 73 -17.58 -3.62 2.78
CA PRO A 73 -17.70 -4.06 4.17
C PRO A 73 -16.75 -3.25 5.06
N SER A 74 -17.33 -2.34 5.83
CA SER A 74 -16.61 -1.28 6.55
C SER A 74 -15.70 -1.82 7.65
N SER A 75 -16.03 -2.98 8.21
CA SER A 75 -15.18 -3.67 9.19
C SER A 75 -13.84 -4.06 8.59
N ASP A 76 -13.82 -4.53 7.34
CA ASP A 76 -12.58 -5.00 6.71
C ASP A 76 -11.68 -3.82 6.33
N TYR A 77 -12.26 -2.69 5.89
CA TYR A 77 -11.49 -1.50 5.52
C TYR A 77 -10.89 -0.79 6.73
N GLN A 78 -11.65 -0.66 7.82
CA GLN A 78 -11.16 -0.07 9.08
C GLN A 78 -10.07 -0.95 9.70
N VAL A 79 -10.32 -2.25 9.80
CA VAL A 79 -9.33 -3.21 10.33
C VAL A 79 -8.08 -3.22 9.46
N ALA A 80 -8.21 -3.19 8.13
CA ALA A 80 -7.07 -3.12 7.23
C ALA A 80 -6.29 -1.81 7.35
N LEU A 81 -6.95 -0.67 7.62
CA LEU A 81 -6.25 0.59 7.90
C LEU A 81 -5.48 0.53 9.22
N MET A 82 -6.08 -0.02 10.27
CA MET A 82 -5.40 -0.21 11.56
C MET A 82 -4.18 -1.12 11.41
N GLU A 83 -4.34 -2.22 10.67
CA GLU A 83 -3.22 -3.10 10.31
C GLU A 83 -2.16 -2.33 9.53
N ALA A 84 -2.54 -1.52 8.54
CA ALA A 84 -1.58 -0.75 7.75
C ALA A 84 -0.72 0.21 8.57
N VAL A 85 -1.33 0.92 9.53
CA VAL A 85 -0.60 1.81 10.45
C VAL A 85 0.35 1.00 11.33
N GLU A 86 -0.12 -0.10 11.91
CA GLU A 86 0.68 -0.97 12.76
C GLU A 86 1.86 -1.60 12.01
N GLN A 87 1.60 -2.20 10.85
CA GLN A 87 2.60 -2.92 10.08
C GLN A 87 3.61 -1.97 9.43
N MET A 88 3.21 -0.76 9.01
CA MET A 88 4.18 0.24 8.56
C MET A 88 5.12 0.67 9.69
N GLY A 89 4.62 0.79 10.93
CA GLY A 89 5.49 1.04 12.09
C GLY A 89 6.48 -0.12 12.34
N ARG A 90 6.00 -1.37 12.28
CA ARG A 90 6.84 -2.58 12.45
C ARG A 90 7.84 -2.80 11.32
N ARG A 91 7.59 -2.23 10.15
CA ARG A 91 8.51 -2.30 9.01
C ARG A 91 9.83 -1.61 9.33
N GLU A 92 9.85 -0.63 10.24
CA GLU A 92 11.10 -0.02 10.72
C GLU A 92 12.02 -1.00 11.46
N SER A 93 11.47 -2.06 12.05
CA SER A 93 12.24 -3.14 12.68
C SER A 93 12.35 -4.40 11.81
N GLY A 94 11.77 -4.38 10.60
CA GLY A 94 11.76 -5.53 9.68
C GLY A 94 10.91 -6.72 10.17
N THR A 95 9.94 -6.46 11.05
CA THR A 95 9.08 -7.49 11.65
C THR A 95 7.64 -7.43 11.16
N ASP A 96 7.39 -6.71 10.07
CA ASP A 96 6.07 -6.52 9.50
C ASP A 96 5.49 -7.82 8.93
N ARG A 97 4.20 -8.06 9.22
CA ARG A 97 3.43 -9.19 8.73
C ARG A 97 2.09 -8.69 8.22
N TRP A 98 1.91 -8.78 6.92
CA TRP A 98 0.71 -8.32 6.23
C TRP A 98 -0.26 -9.47 6.03
N SER A 99 -1.52 -9.28 6.42
CA SER A 99 -2.59 -10.25 6.23
C SER A 99 -2.97 -10.39 4.76
N HIS A 100 -2.81 -9.31 3.97
CA HIS A 100 -3.08 -9.31 2.55
C HIS A 100 -2.18 -8.32 1.77
N PRO A 101 -1.62 -8.70 0.61
CA PRO A 101 -0.74 -7.83 -0.18
C PRO A 101 -1.35 -6.47 -0.57
N ALA A 102 -2.66 -6.45 -0.85
CA ALA A 102 -3.39 -5.20 -1.13
C ALA A 102 -3.26 -4.15 -0.02
N ILE A 103 -3.19 -4.57 1.25
CA ILE A 103 -3.06 -3.68 2.41
C ILE A 103 -1.68 -3.01 2.37
N TYR A 104 -0.63 -3.79 2.11
CA TYR A 104 0.72 -3.27 1.96
C TYR A 104 0.82 -2.25 0.82
N TRP A 105 0.33 -2.60 -0.38
CA TRP A 105 0.44 -1.72 -1.54
C TRP A 105 -0.42 -0.46 -1.42
N ALA A 106 -1.54 -0.53 -0.69
CA ALA A 106 -2.34 0.65 -0.33
C ALA A 106 -1.58 1.54 0.66
N ALA A 107 -0.96 0.94 1.68
CA ALA A 107 -0.16 1.64 2.66
C ALA A 107 1.07 2.32 2.03
N VAL A 108 1.74 1.67 1.06
CA VAL A 108 2.85 2.28 0.29
C VAL A 108 2.37 3.48 -0.52
N LYS A 109 1.17 3.39 -1.13
CA LYS A 109 0.60 4.48 -1.92
C LYS A 109 0.34 5.74 -1.07
N ILE A 110 -0.10 5.56 0.18
CA ILE A 110 -0.28 6.66 1.14
C ILE A 110 1.06 7.13 1.71
N GLY A 111 1.96 6.20 1.99
CA GLY A 111 3.29 6.48 2.51
C GLY A 111 3.37 6.39 4.04
N SER A 112 4.53 5.95 4.53
CA SER A 112 4.78 5.73 5.97
C SER A 112 4.73 7.02 6.81
N TYR A 113 5.09 8.16 6.22
CA TYR A 113 5.04 9.44 6.90
C TYR A 113 3.61 9.84 7.24
N ASP A 114 2.69 9.73 6.29
CA ASP A 114 1.29 10.10 6.51
C ASP A 114 0.58 9.11 7.45
N LEU A 115 0.86 7.81 7.30
CA LEU A 115 0.32 6.77 8.18
C LEU A 115 0.77 6.91 9.64
N SER A 116 1.94 7.50 9.89
CA SER A 116 2.45 7.73 11.26
C SER A 116 2.02 9.07 11.87
N ARG A 117 1.61 10.04 11.05
CA ARG A 117 1.32 11.43 11.49
C ARG A 117 -0.17 11.74 11.55
N LYS A 118 -0.97 11.21 10.62
CA LYS A 118 -2.41 11.48 10.52
C LYS A 118 -3.20 10.54 11.44
N THR A 119 -4.34 11.00 11.93
CA THR A 119 -5.30 10.14 12.66
C THR A 119 -6.02 9.19 11.71
N LEU A 120 -6.57 8.08 12.23
CA LEU A 120 -7.36 7.13 11.43
C LEU A 120 -8.51 7.81 10.68
N ARG A 121 -9.17 8.79 11.31
CA ARG A 121 -10.28 9.54 10.70
C ARG A 121 -9.82 10.38 9.50
N GLU A 122 -8.63 10.98 9.58
CA GLU A 122 -8.04 11.77 8.49
C GLU A 122 -7.55 10.88 7.35
N LEU A 123 -7.04 9.70 7.68
CA LEU A 123 -6.58 8.71 6.69
C LEU A 123 -7.74 8.01 5.97
N GLN A 124 -8.93 7.97 6.57
CA GLN A 124 -10.02 7.14 6.08
C GLN A 124 -10.42 7.36 4.60
N PRO A 125 -10.62 8.60 4.12
CA PRO A 125 -11.05 8.83 2.74
C PRO A 125 -9.98 8.38 1.73
N GLU A 126 -8.71 8.68 2.05
CA GLU A 126 -7.55 8.32 1.23
C GLU A 126 -7.32 6.81 1.23
N TRP A 127 -7.46 6.18 2.40
CA TRP A 127 -7.39 4.73 2.57
C TRP A 127 -8.45 4.00 1.78
N ASN A 128 -9.72 4.41 1.88
CA ASN A 128 -10.81 3.75 1.17
C ASN A 128 -10.57 3.75 -0.34
N ARG A 129 -10.06 4.86 -0.89
CA ARG A 129 -9.68 4.96 -2.29
C ARG A 129 -8.47 4.08 -2.62
N ALA A 130 -7.38 4.22 -1.87
CA ALA A 130 -6.14 3.49 -2.14
C ALA A 130 -6.32 1.97 -2.01
N PHE A 131 -7.02 1.51 -0.98
CA PHE A 131 -7.29 0.10 -0.74
C PHE A 131 -8.31 -0.45 -1.73
N GLY A 132 -9.36 0.31 -2.07
CA GLY A 132 -10.29 -0.05 -3.13
C GLY A 132 -9.60 -0.22 -4.49
N ASP A 133 -8.74 0.73 -4.87
CA ASP A 133 -7.94 0.63 -6.11
C ASP A 133 -7.07 -0.63 -6.11
N GLN A 134 -6.43 -0.96 -4.98
CA GLN A 134 -5.61 -2.16 -4.86
C GLN A 134 -6.44 -3.43 -5.01
N LEU A 135 -7.58 -3.52 -4.33
CA LEU A 135 -8.51 -4.66 -4.45
C LEU A 135 -9.00 -4.85 -5.88
N ALA A 136 -9.25 -3.76 -6.62
CA ALA A 136 -9.66 -3.81 -8.02
C ALA A 136 -8.56 -4.32 -8.97
N LEU A 137 -7.27 -4.22 -8.60
CA LEU A 137 -6.19 -4.81 -9.40
C LEU A 137 -6.23 -6.34 -9.38
N GLY A 138 -6.66 -6.94 -8.27
CA GLY A 138 -6.81 -8.39 -8.09
C GLY A 138 -5.52 -9.21 -8.13
N ARG A 139 -4.38 -8.59 -8.41
CA ARG A 139 -3.04 -9.20 -8.44
C ARG A 139 -2.01 -8.21 -7.90
N TRP A 140 -1.08 -8.70 -7.10
CA TRP A 140 -0.06 -7.88 -6.46
C TRP A 140 1.31 -8.53 -6.63
N PRO A 141 2.36 -7.72 -6.82
CA PRO A 141 3.73 -8.20 -6.64
C PRO A 141 3.94 -8.65 -5.19
N GLU A 142 4.93 -9.53 -4.99
CA GLU A 142 5.37 -9.92 -3.66
C GLU A 142 5.82 -8.70 -2.85
N ILE A 143 5.53 -8.73 -1.55
CA ILE A 143 5.90 -7.66 -0.63
C ILE A 143 7.42 -7.69 -0.48
N PRO A 144 8.15 -6.63 -0.87
CA PRO A 144 9.59 -6.63 -0.77
C PRO A 144 10.03 -6.69 0.70
N GLU A 145 11.03 -7.51 1.01
CA GLU A 145 11.71 -7.46 2.30
C GLU A 145 12.43 -6.11 2.46
N ARG A 146 12.34 -5.51 3.66
CA ARG A 146 13.08 -4.27 3.92
C ARG A 146 14.57 -4.58 4.03
N ARG A 147 15.35 -4.10 3.07
CA ARG A 147 16.80 -4.05 3.18
C ARG A 147 17.19 -2.77 3.92
N PRO A 148 18.15 -2.81 4.86
CA PRO A 148 18.68 -1.60 5.47
C PRO A 148 19.18 -0.66 4.36
N ALA A 149 18.89 0.64 4.49
CA ALA A 149 19.35 1.63 3.53
C ALA A 149 20.88 1.55 3.45
N LEU A 150 21.41 1.55 2.23
CA LEU A 150 22.85 1.69 2.05
C LEU A 150 23.30 2.99 2.73
N PRO A 151 24.46 2.99 3.40
CA PRO A 151 24.97 4.21 4.02
C PRO A 151 25.03 5.31 2.96
N ALA A 152 24.72 6.54 3.37
CA ALA A 152 24.74 7.69 2.48
C ALA A 152 26.11 7.77 1.76
N PRO A 153 26.15 8.16 0.47
CA PRO A 153 27.39 8.29 -0.27
C PRO A 153 28.41 9.14 0.52
N GLY A 154 29.55 8.54 0.88
CA GLY A 154 30.58 9.17 1.73
C GLY A 154 30.82 8.48 3.08
N HIS A 155 29.94 7.56 3.51
CA HIS A 155 30.10 6.77 4.75
C HIS A 155 30.34 5.27 4.50
N THR A 156 31.04 4.93 3.41
CA THR A 156 31.29 3.53 3.00
C THR A 156 32.37 2.83 3.83
N HIS A 157 33.11 3.56 4.67
CA HIS A 157 34.19 3.02 5.48
C HIS A 157 33.92 3.23 6.98
N SER A 158 34.15 2.20 7.80
CA SER A 158 34.15 2.33 9.25
C SER A 158 35.37 3.14 9.71
N ALA A 159 35.29 3.75 10.91
CA ALA A 159 36.39 4.53 11.48
C ALA A 159 37.69 3.72 11.60
N GLU A 160 37.58 2.42 11.93
CA GLU A 160 38.71 1.49 11.98
C GLU A 160 39.37 1.27 10.62
N VAL A 161 38.59 1.12 9.55
CA VAL A 161 39.13 1.00 8.17
C VAL A 161 39.80 2.30 7.75
N GLY A 162 39.25 3.45 8.15
CA GLY A 162 39.86 4.76 7.93
C GLY A 162 41.22 4.92 8.62
N LYS A 163 41.33 4.50 9.89
CA LYS A 163 42.59 4.55 10.65
C LYS A 163 43.67 3.67 10.02
N GLU A 164 43.33 2.44 9.61
CA GLU A 164 44.30 1.53 9.00
C GLU A 164 44.79 2.06 7.65
N THR A 165 43.89 2.62 6.83
CA THR A 165 44.24 3.22 5.54
C THR A 165 45.20 4.40 5.72
N ILE A 166 44.97 5.27 6.71
CA ILE A 166 45.86 6.40 7.01
C ILE A 166 47.24 5.90 7.48
N LYS A 167 47.26 4.85 8.32
CA LYS A 167 48.50 4.26 8.83
C LYS A 167 49.37 3.67 7.72
N ASP A 168 48.74 3.03 6.74
CA ASP A 168 49.43 2.47 5.57
C ASP A 168 49.97 3.56 4.65
N MET A 169 49.20 4.63 4.41
CA MET A 169 49.68 5.80 3.65
C MET A 169 50.89 6.45 4.31
N LEU A 170 50.86 6.64 5.63
CA LEU A 170 51.99 7.21 6.39
C LEU A 170 53.24 6.31 6.33
N ARG A 171 53.06 4.98 6.35
CA ARG A 171 54.18 4.04 6.24
C ARG A 171 54.86 4.13 4.87
N ARG A 172 54.06 4.26 3.81
CA ARG A 172 54.55 4.40 2.44
C ARG A 172 55.30 5.72 2.22
N LEU A 173 54.71 6.84 2.67
CA LEU A 173 55.36 8.15 2.61
C LEU A 173 56.68 8.20 3.37
N LYS A 174 56.75 7.53 4.53
CA LYS A 174 57.99 7.42 5.30
C LYS A 174 59.06 6.62 4.56
N GLY A 175 58.70 5.49 3.96
CA GLY A 175 59.63 4.71 3.14
C GLY A 175 60.16 5.50 1.94
N GLU A 176 59.28 6.20 1.22
CA GLU A 176 59.66 7.05 0.09
C GLU A 176 60.58 8.22 0.52
N ALA A 177 60.36 8.80 1.71
CA ALA A 177 61.23 9.83 2.27
C ALA A 177 62.60 9.29 2.71
N ASP A 178 62.64 8.10 3.29
CA ASP A 178 63.88 7.43 3.72
C ASP A 178 64.72 7.02 2.48
N ASP A 179 64.07 6.52 1.42
CA ASP A 179 64.70 6.20 0.14
C ASP A 179 65.26 7.45 -0.56
N TYR A 180 64.50 8.55 -0.55
CA TYR A 180 64.96 9.84 -1.09
C TYR A 180 66.18 10.40 -0.32
N ALA A 181 66.18 10.29 1.01
CA ALA A 181 67.30 10.73 1.84
C ALA A 181 68.57 9.91 1.57
N LYS A 182 68.42 8.59 1.38
CA LYS A 182 69.53 7.66 1.12
C LYS A 182 70.14 7.85 -0.27
N GLY A 183 69.32 8.07 -1.30
CA GLY A 183 69.80 8.39 -2.65
C GLY A 183 70.55 9.72 -2.72
N LYS A 184 70.21 10.69 -1.85
CA LYS A 184 70.90 11.98 -1.76
C LYS A 184 72.25 11.90 -1.06
N SER A 185 72.42 11.02 -0.07
CA SER A 185 73.74 10.78 0.57
C SER A 185 74.71 10.07 -0.36
N GLU A 186 74.25 9.10 -1.15
CA GLU A 186 75.10 8.37 -2.11
C GLU A 186 75.55 9.24 -3.31
N SER A 187 74.85 10.35 -3.58
CA SER A 187 75.19 11.29 -4.65
C SER A 187 76.25 12.34 -4.23
N VAL A 188 76.54 12.49 -2.94
CA VAL A 188 77.49 13.50 -2.42
C VAL A 188 78.88 12.91 -2.20
N ASP A 189 79.00 11.60 -1.98
CA ASP A 189 80.29 10.91 -1.81
C ASP A 189 80.94 10.43 -3.13
N GLY A 190 80.35 10.76 -4.28
CA GLY A 190 80.79 10.34 -5.62
C GLY A 190 81.33 11.44 -6.54
N ALA A 191 81.64 12.64 -6.01
CA ALA A 191 82.17 13.77 -6.76
C ALA A 191 83.55 14.21 -6.26
#